data_AF-A0A847NWE9-F1
#
_entry.id   AF-A0A847NWE9-F1
#
_cell.length_a   1.000
_cell.length_b   1.000
_cell.length_c   1.000
_cell.angle_alpha   90.00
_cell.angle_beta   90.00
_cell.angle_gamma   90.00
#
_symmetry.space_group_name_H-M   'P 1'
#
loop_
_entity.id
_entity.type
_entity.pdbx_description
1 polymer ?
#
loop_
_entity_poly.entity_id
_entity_poly.type
_entity_poly.pdbx_seq_one_letter_code
_entity_poly.pdbx_strand_id
1 'polypeptide(L)'
;MKIKDTIYLTIILIYILISQFILIEYESFFQYLINPLIWLVFLIIAYFLYHKNKHYYQYQNKILEISIMSGLLYNLLFYTLGYFTGYAHNAYSTTLSGIIINLFSIYLVAFFRNYLRYYLVNRFRFNFLGLIIITLIFFLASSNLPIIISLLKDKNNLFLVLIKYIIPVLSLETFLTYLNYESGLLTSFIYQSLLLLPSVIIPIIPDYNEIIPALFVFLFSLFTYIVIKNSLRKKDTVYIKEKPLKLIIYFILIIFIMMFSLGTFSIKPTVILTSSMKPSINKGDVALIKKCSIENISPGDIIEYESDNFKIVHRVIKVLTNYKRIELVLKGDNNSKEDKNHVTKDNLIGCYLLKIKYLGYPSLLIYDLFNKEEIPVETGR
;
A
#
# COMPACT_ATOMS: atom_id res chain seq x y z
N MET A 1 -35.23 5.08 0.03
CA MET A 1 -34.76 3.72 -0.33
C MET A 1 -35.92 2.76 -0.11
N LYS A 2 -36.20 1.78 -0.99
CA LYS A 2 -37.35 0.88 -0.77
C LYS A 2 -36.99 -0.18 0.28
N ILE A 3 -37.98 -0.69 1.03
CA ILE A 3 -37.79 -1.71 2.08
C ILE A 3 -37.05 -2.95 1.56
N LYS A 4 -37.37 -3.41 0.34
CA LYS A 4 -36.64 -4.53 -0.27
C LYS A 4 -35.15 -4.26 -0.48
N ASP A 5 -34.78 -3.01 -0.76
CA ASP A 5 -33.39 -2.62 -1.01
C ASP A 5 -32.62 -2.54 0.32
N THR A 6 -33.25 -2.07 1.40
CA THR A 6 -32.66 -2.08 2.75
C THR A 6 -32.44 -3.50 3.23
N ILE A 7 -33.45 -4.39 3.10
CA ILE A 7 -33.34 -5.78 3.51
C ILE A 7 -32.19 -6.47 2.78
N TYR A 8 -32.09 -6.29 1.45
CA TYR A 8 -31.06 -6.92 0.66
C TYR A 8 -29.64 -6.48 1.06
N LEU A 9 -29.41 -5.17 1.22
CA LEU A 9 -28.11 -4.66 1.68
C LEU A 9 -27.78 -5.08 3.11
N THR A 10 -28.77 -5.17 4.00
CA THR A 10 -28.55 -5.66 5.37
C THR A 10 -28.14 -7.13 5.39
N ILE A 11 -28.73 -7.98 4.54
CA ILE A 11 -28.35 -9.40 4.46
C ILE A 11 -26.90 -9.55 3.98
N ILE A 12 -26.49 -8.78 2.95
CA ILE A 12 -25.10 -8.78 2.48
C ILE A 12 -24.16 -8.33 3.60
N LEU A 13 -24.51 -7.25 4.32
CA LEU A 13 -23.69 -6.73 5.42
C LEU A 13 -23.54 -7.76 6.55
N ILE A 14 -24.63 -8.40 6.96
CA ILE A 14 -24.63 -9.45 7.98
C ILE A 14 -23.71 -10.60 7.56
N TYR A 15 -23.82 -11.06 6.31
CA TYR A 15 -22.92 -12.09 5.78
C TYR A 15 -21.45 -11.65 5.85
N ILE A 16 -21.12 -10.45 5.39
CA ILE A 16 -19.73 -9.95 5.39
C ILE A 16 -19.17 -9.98 6.82
N LEU A 17 -19.91 -9.42 7.78
CA LEU A 17 -19.48 -9.37 9.17
C LEU A 17 -19.27 -10.78 9.74
N ILE A 18 -20.20 -11.71 9.48
CA ILE A 18 -20.09 -13.09 9.93
C ILE A 18 -18.89 -13.78 9.26
N SER A 19 -18.72 -13.63 7.94
CA SER A 19 -17.66 -14.28 7.17
C SER A 19 -16.26 -13.89 7.65
N GLN A 20 -16.08 -12.65 8.13
CA GLN A 20 -14.80 -12.17 8.63
C GLN A 20 -14.34 -12.85 9.93
N PHE A 21 -15.27 -13.36 10.75
CA PHE A 21 -14.92 -14.07 11.99
C PHE A 21 -14.93 -15.59 11.82
N ILE A 22 -15.78 -16.15 10.93
CA ILE A 22 -15.83 -17.59 10.64
C ILE A 22 -14.56 -18.08 9.93
N LEU A 23 -13.87 -17.22 9.18
CA LEU A 23 -12.63 -17.54 8.46
C LEU A 23 -11.50 -18.10 9.34
N ILE A 24 -11.54 -17.90 10.66
CA ILE A 24 -10.47 -18.32 11.58
C ILE A 24 -10.45 -19.85 11.80
N GLU A 25 -11.60 -20.54 11.71
CA GLU A 25 -11.70 -21.98 12.02
C GLU A 25 -11.72 -22.90 10.79
N TYR A 26 -12.16 -22.42 9.62
CA TYR A 26 -12.35 -23.24 8.38
C TYR A 26 -11.79 -22.57 7.12
N GLU A 27 -10.65 -21.88 7.24
CA GLU A 27 -10.12 -20.91 6.28
C GLU A 27 -10.11 -21.42 4.83
N SER A 28 -9.55 -22.61 4.56
CA SER A 28 -9.39 -23.11 3.19
C SER A 28 -10.71 -23.53 2.54
N PHE A 29 -11.50 -24.38 3.18
CA PHE A 29 -12.78 -24.85 2.61
C PHE A 29 -13.75 -23.69 2.37
N PHE A 30 -13.81 -22.75 3.32
CA PHE A 30 -14.65 -21.58 3.17
C PHE A 30 -14.18 -20.68 2.02
N GLN A 31 -12.88 -20.38 1.94
CA GLN A 31 -12.32 -19.48 0.94
C GLN A 31 -12.45 -20.03 -0.49
N TYR A 32 -12.18 -21.32 -0.69
CA TYR A 32 -12.15 -21.93 -2.03
C TYR A 32 -13.52 -22.38 -2.55
N LEU A 33 -14.49 -22.70 -1.68
CA LEU A 33 -15.78 -23.26 -2.09
C LEU A 33 -16.98 -22.42 -1.66
N ILE A 34 -17.13 -22.17 -0.36
CA ILE A 34 -18.35 -21.53 0.20
C ILE A 34 -18.46 -20.07 -0.27
N ASN A 35 -17.37 -19.31 -0.17
CA ASN A 35 -17.36 -17.88 -0.48
C ASN A 35 -17.77 -17.58 -1.95
N PRO A 36 -17.19 -18.23 -2.98
CA PRO A 36 -17.66 -18.09 -4.36
C PRO A 36 -19.16 -18.35 -4.55
N LEU A 37 -19.69 -19.40 -3.91
CA LEU A 37 -21.11 -19.76 -4.02
C LEU A 37 -22.03 -18.72 -3.39
N ILE A 38 -21.65 -18.16 -2.24
CA ILE A 38 -22.47 -17.12 -1.58
C ILE A 38 -22.52 -15.84 -2.42
N TRP A 39 -21.40 -15.41 -2.99
CA TRP A 39 -21.39 -14.25 -3.90
C TRP A 39 -22.23 -14.50 -5.16
N LEU A 40 -22.24 -15.73 -5.69
CA LEU A 40 -23.13 -16.11 -6.77
C LEU A 40 -24.60 -16.00 -6.37
N VAL A 41 -24.97 -16.49 -5.18
CA VAL A 41 -26.35 -16.39 -4.66
C VAL A 41 -26.77 -14.92 -4.55
N PHE A 42 -25.92 -14.05 -3.99
CA PHE A 42 -26.22 -12.62 -3.96
C PHE A 42 -26.42 -12.06 -5.37
N LEU A 43 -25.54 -12.38 -6.31
CA LEU A 43 -25.69 -11.94 -7.69
C LEU A 43 -27.02 -12.38 -8.31
N ILE A 44 -27.43 -13.65 -8.12
CA ILE A 44 -28.71 -14.18 -8.62
C ILE A 44 -29.88 -13.40 -8.04
N ILE A 45 -29.88 -13.14 -6.73
CA ILE A 45 -30.94 -12.35 -6.08
C ILE A 45 -30.96 -10.91 -6.65
N ALA A 46 -29.79 -10.27 -6.80
CA ALA A 46 -29.70 -8.93 -7.39
C ALA A 46 -30.21 -8.88 -8.84
N TYR A 47 -29.92 -9.91 -9.64
CA TYR A 47 -30.46 -10.04 -11.00
C TYR A 47 -31.98 -9.98 -10.98
N PHE A 48 -32.65 -10.81 -10.17
CA PHE A 48 -34.11 -10.81 -10.10
C PHE A 48 -34.69 -9.50 -9.57
N LEU A 49 -34.01 -8.84 -8.62
CA LEU A 49 -34.47 -7.58 -8.04
C LEU A 49 -34.27 -6.38 -8.98
N TYR A 50 -33.20 -6.37 -9.80
CA TYR A 50 -32.67 -5.16 -10.42
C TYR A 50 -32.33 -5.26 -11.91
N HIS A 51 -32.51 -6.41 -12.59
CA HIS A 51 -32.13 -6.57 -14.01
C HIS A 51 -32.71 -5.50 -14.95
N LYS A 52 -33.90 -4.96 -14.64
CA LYS A 52 -34.56 -3.94 -15.46
C LYS A 52 -33.87 -2.56 -15.44
N ASN A 53 -32.95 -2.31 -14.51
CA ASN A 53 -32.26 -1.02 -14.36
C ASN A 53 -30.98 -0.96 -15.23
N LYS A 54 -31.09 -1.20 -16.54
CA LYS A 54 -29.94 -1.03 -17.44
C LYS A 54 -29.72 0.44 -17.78
N HIS A 55 -28.47 0.89 -17.73
CA HIS A 55 -28.08 2.24 -18.10
C HIS A 55 -27.20 2.19 -19.36
N TYR A 56 -27.38 3.15 -20.27
CA TYR A 56 -26.52 3.30 -21.45
C TYR A 56 -25.30 4.16 -21.11
N TYR A 57 -24.09 3.68 -21.40
CA TYR A 57 -22.84 4.35 -21.05
C TYR A 57 -22.22 5.03 -22.27
N GLN A 58 -22.39 6.35 -22.39
CA GLN A 58 -21.93 7.12 -23.55
C GLN A 58 -20.44 6.97 -23.85
N TYR A 59 -19.59 6.89 -22.82
CA TYR A 59 -18.13 6.88 -22.95
C TYR A 59 -17.48 5.54 -22.57
N GLN A 60 -18.25 4.44 -22.58
CA GLN A 60 -17.78 3.14 -22.10
C GLN A 60 -16.45 2.70 -22.73
N ASN A 61 -16.35 2.70 -24.06
CA ASN A 61 -15.15 2.25 -24.77
C ASN A 61 -13.92 3.09 -24.40
N LYS A 62 -14.08 4.41 -24.35
CA LYS A 62 -13.00 5.34 -23.99
C LYS A 62 -12.51 5.13 -22.56
N ILE A 63 -13.44 4.91 -21.61
CA ILE A 63 -13.09 4.64 -20.21
C ILE A 63 -12.42 3.26 -20.10
N LEU A 64 -12.93 2.26 -20.82
CA LEU A 64 -12.34 0.92 -20.87
C LEU A 64 -10.90 0.94 -21.41
N GLU A 65 -10.64 1.65 -22.49
CA GLU A 65 -9.29 1.83 -23.05
C GLU A 65 -8.34 2.44 -22.00
N ILE A 66 -8.75 3.51 -21.32
CA ILE A 66 -7.93 4.15 -20.27
C ILE A 66 -7.68 3.18 -19.12
N SER A 67 -8.71 2.45 -18.67
CA SER A 67 -8.59 1.46 -17.60
C SER A 67 -7.64 0.31 -17.95
N ILE A 68 -7.69 -0.19 -19.19
CA ILE A 68 -6.74 -1.21 -19.69
C ILE A 68 -5.33 -0.64 -19.72
N MET A 69 -5.13 0.54 -20.32
CA MET A 69 -3.82 1.17 -20.39
C MET A 69 -3.22 1.42 -19.00
N SER A 70 -4.02 1.92 -18.04
CA SER A 70 -3.59 2.10 -16.66
C SER A 70 -3.25 0.79 -15.98
N GLY A 71 -4.03 -0.27 -16.17
CA GLY A 71 -3.73 -1.59 -15.60
C GLY A 71 -2.47 -2.22 -16.20
N LEU A 72 -2.22 -2.05 -17.49
CA LEU A 72 -0.97 -2.48 -18.12
C LEU A 72 0.23 -1.68 -17.60
N LEU A 73 0.07 -0.35 -17.45
CA LEU A 73 1.09 0.52 -16.88
C LEU A 73 1.37 0.17 -15.41
N TYR A 74 0.34 -0.19 -14.63
CA TYR A 74 0.48 -0.72 -13.27
C TYR A 74 1.44 -1.90 -13.26
N ASN A 75 1.17 -2.91 -14.08
CA ASN A 75 2.02 -4.11 -14.15
C ASN A 75 3.43 -3.76 -14.62
N LEU A 76 3.57 -2.93 -15.66
CA LEU A 76 4.89 -2.52 -16.16
C LEU A 76 5.71 -1.84 -15.06
N LEU A 77 5.14 -0.84 -14.36
CA LEU A 77 5.83 -0.14 -13.29
C LEU A 77 6.07 -1.04 -12.07
N PHE A 78 5.10 -1.86 -11.71
CA PHE A 78 5.21 -2.80 -10.60
C PHE A 78 6.38 -3.76 -10.82
N TYR A 79 6.54 -4.31 -12.03
CA TYR A 79 7.65 -5.22 -12.32
C TYR A 79 8.98 -4.49 -12.52
N THR A 80 9.02 -3.38 -13.25
CA THR A 80 10.29 -2.64 -13.49
C THR A 80 10.91 -2.10 -12.20
N LEU A 81 10.09 -1.70 -11.23
CA LEU A 81 10.60 -1.23 -9.95
C LEU A 81 11.12 -2.37 -9.05
N GLY A 82 10.79 -3.63 -9.39
CA GLY A 82 11.33 -4.82 -8.76
C GLY A 82 12.82 -5.00 -8.96
N TYR A 83 13.43 -4.36 -9.99
CA TYR A 83 14.89 -4.36 -10.14
C TYR A 83 15.62 -3.75 -8.95
N PHE A 84 14.98 -2.86 -8.18
CA PHE A 84 15.58 -2.24 -7.00
C PHE A 84 15.44 -3.08 -5.72
N THR A 85 14.39 -3.91 -5.64
CA THR A 85 14.10 -4.72 -4.45
C THR A 85 14.49 -6.19 -4.60
N GLY A 86 14.66 -6.66 -5.84
CA GLY A 86 14.78 -8.08 -6.16
C GLY A 86 13.43 -8.71 -6.46
N TYR A 87 13.45 -10.01 -6.76
CA TYR A 87 12.27 -10.81 -7.07
C TYR A 87 12.22 -12.06 -6.19
N ALA A 88 11.01 -12.47 -5.82
CA ALA A 88 10.71 -13.65 -5.05
C ALA A 88 9.66 -14.51 -5.76
N HIS A 89 9.52 -15.76 -5.29
CA HIS A 89 8.42 -16.60 -5.73
C HIS A 89 7.10 -16.12 -5.15
N ASN A 90 6.05 -16.22 -5.97
CA ASN A 90 4.71 -15.86 -5.57
C ASN A 90 4.20 -16.79 -4.45
N ALA A 91 3.54 -16.22 -3.46
CA ALA A 91 2.92 -16.96 -2.36
C ALA A 91 1.77 -17.87 -2.83
N TYR A 92 1.09 -17.51 -3.92
CA TYR A 92 0.08 -18.35 -4.53
C TYR A 92 0.72 -19.45 -5.39
N SER A 93 0.17 -20.66 -5.29
CA SER A 93 0.60 -21.77 -6.14
C SER A 93 0.39 -21.42 -7.62
N THR A 94 1.47 -21.47 -8.38
CA THR A 94 1.47 -21.25 -9.84
C THR A 94 1.59 -22.55 -10.64
N THR A 95 1.37 -23.70 -10.01
CA THR A 95 1.09 -24.95 -10.74
C THR A 95 -0.23 -24.80 -11.51
N LEU A 96 -0.45 -25.61 -12.54
CA LEU A 96 -1.69 -25.56 -13.32
C LEU A 96 -2.94 -25.68 -12.44
N SER A 97 -2.92 -26.60 -11.47
CA SER A 97 -4.01 -26.76 -10.50
C SER A 97 -4.13 -25.55 -9.57
N GLY A 98 -3.01 -24.98 -9.11
CA GLY A 98 -2.99 -23.76 -8.31
C GLY A 98 -3.62 -22.57 -9.04
N ILE A 99 -3.24 -22.36 -10.31
CA ILE A 99 -3.80 -21.30 -11.15
C ILE A 99 -5.31 -21.48 -11.33
N ILE A 100 -5.79 -22.71 -11.61
CA ILE A 100 -7.23 -22.98 -11.73
C ILE A 100 -7.96 -22.66 -10.43
N ILE A 101 -7.41 -23.09 -9.29
CA ILE A 101 -7.97 -22.81 -7.97
C ILE A 101 -8.02 -21.31 -7.71
N ASN A 102 -6.95 -20.56 -8.00
CA ASN A 102 -6.91 -19.12 -7.78
C ASN A 102 -7.85 -18.36 -8.73
N LEU A 103 -7.97 -18.79 -9.99
CA LEU A 103 -8.95 -18.24 -10.93
C LEU A 103 -10.38 -18.43 -10.39
N PHE A 104 -10.67 -19.60 -9.83
CA PHE A 104 -11.97 -19.88 -9.24
C PHE A 104 -12.22 -19.13 -7.93
N SER A 105 -11.26 -19.05 -7.01
CA SER A 105 -11.48 -18.46 -5.69
C SER A 105 -11.29 -16.95 -5.65
N ILE A 106 -10.47 -16.37 -6.53
CA ILE A 106 -10.15 -14.94 -6.53
C ILE A 106 -10.84 -14.23 -7.69
N TYR A 107 -10.61 -14.65 -8.94
CA TYR A 107 -11.17 -13.95 -10.11
C TYR A 107 -12.69 -14.11 -10.21
N LEU A 108 -13.23 -15.30 -9.94
CA LEU A 108 -14.67 -15.52 -9.97
C LEU A 108 -15.39 -14.69 -8.89
N VAL A 109 -14.84 -14.63 -7.68
CA VAL A 109 -15.38 -13.81 -6.59
C VAL A 109 -15.30 -12.33 -6.96
N ALA A 110 -14.16 -11.87 -7.52
CA ALA A 110 -14.03 -10.50 -8.01
C ALA A 110 -15.08 -10.20 -9.10
N PHE A 111 -15.33 -11.12 -10.02
CA PHE A 111 -16.36 -10.99 -11.04
C PHE A 111 -17.75 -10.86 -10.43
N PHE A 112 -18.16 -11.78 -9.54
CA PHE A 112 -19.47 -11.72 -8.89
C PHE A 112 -19.66 -10.46 -8.06
N ARG A 113 -18.63 -10.02 -7.33
CA ARG A 113 -18.68 -8.78 -6.56
C ARG A 113 -18.84 -7.55 -7.45
N ASN A 114 -18.13 -7.47 -8.57
CA ASN A 114 -18.31 -6.37 -9.52
C ASN A 114 -19.68 -6.40 -10.18
N TYR A 115 -20.19 -7.58 -10.52
CA TYR A 115 -21.50 -7.71 -11.16
C TYR A 115 -22.62 -7.35 -10.17
N LEU A 116 -22.50 -7.77 -8.92
CA LEU A 116 -23.38 -7.31 -7.86
C LEU A 116 -23.30 -5.78 -7.69
N ARG A 117 -22.09 -5.23 -7.67
CA ARG A 117 -21.87 -3.77 -7.60
C ARG A 117 -22.54 -3.04 -8.76
N TYR A 118 -22.45 -3.56 -9.99
CA TYR A 118 -23.11 -3.02 -11.17
C TYR A 118 -24.63 -2.87 -10.98
N TYR A 119 -25.32 -3.91 -10.49
CA TYR A 119 -26.76 -3.84 -10.24
C TYR A 119 -27.12 -2.82 -9.16
N LEU A 120 -26.37 -2.82 -8.06
CA LEU A 120 -26.59 -1.89 -6.95
C LEU A 120 -26.33 -0.43 -7.37
N VAL A 121 -25.24 -0.17 -8.07
CA VAL A 121 -24.90 1.19 -8.54
C VAL A 121 -25.95 1.72 -9.51
N ASN A 122 -26.42 0.91 -10.46
CA ASN A 122 -27.49 1.35 -11.37
C ASN A 122 -28.83 1.54 -10.66
N ARG A 123 -29.12 0.73 -9.62
CA ARG A 123 -30.29 0.92 -8.76
C ARG A 123 -30.24 2.24 -8.00
N PHE A 124 -29.05 2.64 -7.52
CA PHE A 124 -28.83 3.80 -6.65
C PHE A 124 -28.16 4.98 -7.36
N ARG A 125 -28.15 5.02 -8.70
CA ARG A 125 -27.39 5.98 -9.50
C ARG A 125 -27.60 7.44 -9.08
N PHE A 126 -28.84 7.82 -8.77
CA PHE A 126 -29.17 9.20 -8.38
C PHE A 126 -29.26 9.41 -6.86
N ASN A 127 -28.80 8.44 -6.06
CA ASN A 127 -28.81 8.51 -4.61
C ASN A 127 -27.38 8.44 -4.07
N PHE A 128 -26.83 9.61 -3.73
CA PHE A 128 -25.46 9.74 -3.22
C PHE A 128 -25.20 8.89 -1.97
N LEU A 129 -26.10 8.90 -0.99
CA LEU A 129 -26.00 8.07 0.21
C LEU A 129 -26.00 6.58 -0.13
N GLY A 130 -26.78 6.17 -1.12
CA GLY A 130 -26.79 4.79 -1.62
C GLY A 130 -25.43 4.36 -2.17
N LEU A 131 -24.76 5.22 -2.95
CA LEU A 131 -23.43 4.94 -3.50
C LEU A 131 -22.35 4.86 -2.41
N ILE A 132 -22.45 5.69 -1.37
CA ILE A 132 -21.57 5.60 -0.19
C ILE A 132 -21.76 4.26 0.52
N ILE A 133 -23.01 3.87 0.80
CA ILE A 133 -23.32 2.60 1.47
C ILE A 133 -22.78 1.41 0.66
N ILE A 134 -22.98 1.41 -0.66
CA ILE A 134 -22.45 0.36 -1.54
C ILE A 134 -20.92 0.28 -1.43
N THR A 135 -20.24 1.43 -1.48
CA THR A 135 -18.77 1.49 -1.38
C THR A 135 -18.29 0.97 -0.04
N LEU A 136 -18.94 1.35 1.07
CA LEU A 136 -18.60 0.86 2.41
C LEU A 136 -18.82 -0.64 2.55
N ILE A 137 -19.91 -1.19 2.00
CA ILE A 137 -20.16 -2.63 2.02
C ILE A 137 -19.04 -3.39 1.30
N PHE A 138 -18.63 -2.94 0.10
CA PHE A 138 -17.55 -3.62 -0.62
C PHE A 138 -16.17 -3.36 -0.04
N PHE A 139 -15.94 -2.20 0.59
CA PHE A 139 -14.76 -1.95 1.42
C PHE A 139 -14.65 -2.96 2.55
N LEU A 140 -15.72 -3.16 3.32
CA LEU A 140 -15.74 -4.18 4.37
C LEU A 140 -15.50 -5.56 3.78
N ALA A 141 -16.17 -5.91 2.67
CA ALA A 141 -15.98 -7.21 2.01
C ALA A 141 -14.53 -7.49 1.54
N SER A 142 -13.78 -6.45 1.16
CA SER A 142 -12.37 -6.58 0.77
C SER A 142 -11.38 -6.44 1.93
N SER A 143 -11.82 -5.96 3.10
CA SER A 143 -10.93 -5.68 4.23
C SER A 143 -10.76 -6.90 5.13
N ASN A 144 -9.55 -7.10 5.66
CA ASN A 144 -9.30 -8.07 6.72
C ASN A 144 -9.50 -7.41 8.10
N LEU A 145 -10.76 -7.29 8.54
CA LEU A 145 -11.09 -6.66 9.82
C LEU A 145 -10.42 -7.32 11.04
N PRO A 146 -10.31 -8.67 11.15
CA PRO A 146 -9.60 -9.28 12.27
C PRO A 146 -8.16 -8.78 12.43
N ILE A 147 -7.40 -8.67 11.32
CA ILE A 147 -6.03 -8.13 11.33
C ILE A 147 -6.02 -6.64 11.67
N ILE A 148 -6.96 -5.87 11.12
CA ILE A 148 -7.06 -4.43 11.42
C ILE A 148 -7.34 -4.21 12.91
N ILE A 149 -8.30 -4.94 13.48
CA ILE A 149 -8.69 -4.85 14.89
C ILE A 149 -7.55 -5.30 15.80
N SER A 150 -6.83 -6.37 15.43
CA SER A 150 -5.70 -6.86 16.24
C SER A 150 -4.55 -5.85 16.28
N LEU A 151 -4.20 -5.26 15.14
CA LEU A 151 -3.13 -4.25 15.05
C LEU A 151 -3.49 -2.94 15.76
N LEU A 152 -4.75 -2.51 15.69
CA LEU A 152 -5.21 -1.27 16.35
C LEU A 152 -5.23 -1.35 17.89
N LYS A 153 -5.02 -2.53 18.49
CA LYS A 153 -4.82 -2.64 19.95
C LYS A 153 -3.56 -1.88 20.40
N ASP A 154 -2.57 -1.76 19.53
CA ASP A 154 -1.38 -0.95 19.73
C ASP A 154 -1.50 0.38 18.97
N LYS A 155 -1.44 1.51 19.70
CA LYS A 155 -1.56 2.85 19.12
C LYS A 155 -0.45 3.16 18.11
N ASN A 156 0.72 2.52 18.24
CA ASN A 156 1.85 2.74 17.35
C ASN A 156 1.57 2.21 15.93
N ASN A 157 0.59 1.30 15.77
CA ASN A 157 0.26 0.70 14.48
C ASN A 157 -0.79 1.49 13.69
N LEU A 158 -1.35 2.58 14.21
CA LEU A 158 -2.41 3.34 13.52
C LEU A 158 -2.00 3.72 12.09
N PHE A 159 -0.80 4.27 11.93
CA PHE A 159 -0.26 4.68 10.64
C PHE A 159 -0.10 3.50 9.67
N LEU A 160 0.45 2.39 10.16
CA LEU A 160 0.61 1.16 9.37
C LEU A 160 -0.75 0.64 8.92
N VAL A 161 -1.74 0.63 9.81
CA VAL A 161 -3.09 0.17 9.51
C VAL A 161 -3.73 1.02 8.41
N LEU A 162 -3.58 2.34 8.48
CA LEU A 162 -4.11 3.27 7.48
C LEU A 162 -3.50 3.03 6.10
N ILE A 163 -2.16 2.97 6.02
CA ILE A 163 -1.44 2.86 4.75
C ILE A 163 -1.58 1.48 4.13
N LYS A 164 -1.55 0.42 4.93
CA LYS A 164 -1.52 -0.96 4.45
C LYS A 164 -2.91 -1.52 4.16
N TYR A 165 -3.90 -1.21 5.00
CA TYR A 165 -5.21 -1.90 4.94
C TYR A 165 -6.38 -0.99 4.62
N ILE A 166 -6.43 0.25 5.12
CA ILE A 166 -7.63 1.10 4.98
C ILE A 166 -7.61 1.91 3.68
N ILE A 167 -6.64 2.81 3.52
CA ILE A 167 -6.53 3.73 2.38
C ILE A 167 -6.52 2.99 1.02
N PRO A 168 -5.68 1.97 0.80
CA PRO A 168 -5.60 1.32 -0.51
C PRO A 168 -6.90 0.60 -0.87
N VAL A 169 -7.48 -0.15 0.06
CA VAL A 169 -8.74 -0.88 -0.16
C VAL A 169 -9.88 0.10 -0.39
N LEU A 170 -10.02 1.13 0.46
CA LEU A 170 -11.08 2.13 0.31
C LEU A 170 -10.98 2.87 -1.01
N SER A 171 -9.77 3.24 -1.44
CA SER A 171 -9.55 3.94 -2.72
C SER A 171 -9.91 3.07 -3.92
N LEU A 172 -9.52 1.80 -3.91
CA LEU A 172 -9.86 0.85 -4.97
C LEU A 172 -11.37 0.64 -5.03
N GLU A 173 -12.01 0.37 -3.89
CA GLU A 173 -13.45 0.10 -3.84
C GLU A 173 -14.29 1.32 -4.23
N THR A 174 -13.87 2.52 -3.84
CA THR A 174 -14.47 3.78 -4.32
C THR A 174 -14.31 3.92 -5.83
N PHE A 175 -13.12 3.63 -6.36
CA PHE A 175 -12.85 3.71 -7.79
C PHE A 175 -13.63 2.67 -8.61
N LEU A 176 -13.79 1.45 -8.10
CA LEU A 176 -14.60 0.42 -8.75
C LEU A 176 -16.09 0.78 -8.76
N THR A 177 -16.61 1.40 -7.69
CA THR A 177 -17.97 1.99 -7.68
C THR A 177 -18.09 3.08 -8.75
N TYR A 178 -17.09 3.96 -8.87
CA TYR A 178 -17.04 4.98 -9.91
C TYR A 178 -17.02 4.39 -11.33
N LEU A 179 -16.21 3.35 -11.60
CA LEU A 179 -16.18 2.71 -12.92
C LEU A 179 -17.52 2.06 -13.29
N ASN A 180 -18.19 1.42 -12.32
CA ASN A 180 -19.54 0.88 -12.52
C ASN A 180 -20.56 1.98 -12.81
N TYR A 181 -20.39 3.15 -12.18
CA TYR A 181 -21.23 4.32 -12.41
C TYR A 181 -21.01 4.93 -13.80
N GLU A 182 -19.78 5.08 -14.27
CA GLU A 182 -19.50 5.77 -15.54
C GLU A 182 -19.46 4.84 -16.77
N SER A 183 -19.14 3.56 -16.60
CA SER A 183 -18.84 2.66 -17.72
C SER A 183 -19.34 1.21 -17.57
N GLY A 184 -19.90 0.85 -16.42
CA GLY A 184 -20.48 -0.47 -16.17
C GLY A 184 -19.47 -1.56 -15.76
N LEU A 185 -19.95 -2.82 -15.79
CA LEU A 185 -19.25 -4.00 -15.25
C LEU A 185 -17.91 -4.29 -15.91
N LEU A 186 -17.89 -4.30 -17.25
CA LEU A 186 -16.74 -4.78 -18.03
C LEU A 186 -15.47 -4.03 -17.64
N THR A 187 -15.56 -2.70 -17.54
CA THR A 187 -14.43 -1.84 -17.22
C THR A 187 -13.93 -2.01 -15.79
N SER A 188 -14.84 -2.10 -14.80
CA SER A 188 -14.44 -2.25 -13.41
C SER A 188 -13.79 -3.62 -13.16
N PHE A 189 -14.34 -4.67 -13.77
CA PHE A 189 -13.80 -6.02 -13.65
C PHE A 189 -12.45 -6.15 -14.34
N ILE A 190 -12.29 -5.61 -15.56
CA ILE A 190 -11.00 -5.66 -16.27
C ILE A 190 -9.92 -4.86 -15.52
N TYR A 191 -10.27 -3.68 -15.02
CA TYR A 191 -9.33 -2.89 -14.20
C TYR A 191 -8.87 -3.69 -12.97
N GLN A 192 -9.80 -4.20 -12.16
CA GLN A 192 -9.43 -4.99 -10.97
C GLN A 192 -8.63 -6.25 -11.34
N SER A 193 -9.02 -6.93 -12.43
CA SER A 193 -8.31 -8.11 -12.93
C SER A 193 -6.84 -7.81 -13.24
N LEU A 194 -6.56 -6.70 -13.93
CA LEU A 194 -5.18 -6.31 -14.24
C LEU A 194 -4.37 -5.99 -12.98
N LEU A 195 -4.99 -5.47 -11.92
CA LEU A 195 -4.32 -5.19 -10.64
C LEU A 195 -4.04 -6.48 -9.85
N LEU A 196 -4.87 -7.52 -9.97
CA LEU A 196 -4.70 -8.83 -9.32
C LEU A 196 -3.74 -9.76 -10.08
N LEU A 197 -3.37 -9.40 -11.30
CA LEU A 197 -2.56 -10.23 -12.18
C LEU A 197 -1.20 -10.65 -11.56
N PRO A 198 -0.42 -9.75 -10.93
CA PRO A 198 0.86 -10.12 -10.32
C PRO A 198 0.72 -11.17 -9.23
N SER A 199 -0.29 -11.05 -8.37
CA SER A 199 -0.46 -11.94 -7.22
C SER A 199 -1.04 -13.30 -7.60
N VAL A 200 -1.80 -13.43 -8.68
CA VAL A 200 -2.53 -14.68 -8.95
C VAL A 200 -1.91 -15.55 -10.04
N ILE A 201 -1.39 -14.94 -11.10
CA ILE A 201 -1.02 -15.65 -12.33
C ILE A 201 0.51 -15.75 -12.48
N ILE A 202 1.24 -14.72 -12.08
CA ILE A 202 2.67 -14.64 -12.36
C ILE A 202 3.47 -15.37 -11.27
N PRO A 203 4.34 -16.36 -11.60
CA PRO A 203 5.12 -17.14 -10.63
C PRO A 203 6.18 -16.36 -9.86
N ILE A 204 6.67 -15.28 -10.45
CA ILE A 204 7.74 -14.44 -9.92
C ILE A 204 7.18 -13.04 -9.74
N ILE A 205 7.35 -12.48 -8.54
CA ILE A 205 6.88 -11.14 -8.20
C ILE A 205 8.05 -10.35 -7.59
N PRO A 206 8.05 -9.01 -7.71
CA PRO A 206 8.98 -8.18 -6.95
C PRO A 206 8.92 -8.48 -5.44
N ASP A 207 10.08 -8.54 -4.79
CA ASP A 207 10.20 -8.76 -3.34
C ASP A 207 9.91 -7.45 -2.58
N TYR A 208 8.66 -7.00 -2.70
CA TYR A 208 8.18 -5.79 -2.06
C TYR A 208 7.73 -6.07 -0.64
N ASN A 209 8.02 -5.13 0.27
CA ASN A 209 7.29 -5.08 1.53
C ASN A 209 5.81 -4.80 1.24
N GLU A 210 4.93 -5.18 2.16
CA GLU A 210 3.48 -5.11 1.93
C GLU A 210 2.94 -3.68 1.77
N ILE A 211 3.73 -2.67 2.12
CA ILE A 211 3.37 -1.25 1.96
C ILE A 211 3.42 -0.84 0.48
N ILE A 212 4.38 -1.32 -0.30
CA ILE A 212 4.55 -0.91 -1.70
C ILE A 212 3.35 -1.33 -2.57
N PRO A 213 2.89 -2.61 -2.59
CA PRO A 213 1.72 -3.01 -3.38
C PRO A 213 0.44 -2.24 -2.98
N ALA A 214 0.24 -2.02 -1.68
CA ALA A 214 -0.86 -1.22 -1.16
C ALA A 214 -0.85 0.21 -1.74
N LEU A 215 0.28 0.91 -1.65
CA LEU A 215 0.40 2.26 -2.19
C LEU A 215 0.26 2.29 -3.72
N PHE A 216 0.73 1.27 -4.42
CA PHE A 216 0.51 1.12 -5.87
C PHE A 216 -0.99 1.06 -6.21
N VAL A 217 -1.77 0.23 -5.50
CA VAL A 217 -3.22 0.15 -5.69
C VAL A 217 -3.89 1.50 -5.46
N PHE A 218 -3.50 2.20 -4.39
CA PHE A 218 -3.99 3.54 -4.08
C PHE A 218 -3.68 4.56 -5.19
N LEU A 219 -2.40 4.66 -5.55
CA LEU A 219 -1.90 5.61 -6.54
C LEU A 219 -2.53 5.38 -7.92
N PHE A 220 -2.62 4.13 -8.38
CA PHE A 220 -3.20 3.83 -9.68
C PHE A 220 -4.71 4.04 -9.73
N SER A 221 -5.42 3.80 -8.63
CA SER A 221 -6.87 4.10 -8.54
C SER A 221 -7.12 5.60 -8.67
N LEU A 222 -6.32 6.43 -7.99
CA LEU A 222 -6.40 7.88 -8.12
C LEU A 222 -5.95 8.39 -9.49
N PHE A 223 -4.80 7.93 -9.99
CA PHE A 223 -4.27 8.33 -11.29
C PHE A 223 -5.26 8.03 -12.41
N THR A 224 -5.81 6.83 -12.44
CA THR A 224 -6.78 6.42 -13.47
C THR A 224 -8.05 7.25 -13.37
N TYR A 225 -8.57 7.51 -12.17
CA TYR A 225 -9.69 8.43 -11.96
C TYR A 225 -9.42 9.82 -12.55
N ILE A 226 -8.26 10.41 -12.27
CA ILE A 226 -7.90 11.75 -12.74
C ILE A 226 -7.78 11.76 -14.27
N VAL A 227 -7.14 10.74 -14.87
CA VAL A 227 -7.01 10.61 -16.33
C VAL A 227 -8.39 10.50 -16.98
N ILE A 228 -9.29 9.65 -16.46
CA ILE A 228 -10.65 9.52 -16.97
C ILE A 228 -11.38 10.87 -16.87
N LYS A 229 -11.40 11.50 -15.69
CA LYS A 229 -12.12 12.76 -15.47
C LYS A 229 -11.63 13.88 -16.37
N ASN A 230 -10.30 14.01 -16.55
CA ASN A 230 -9.71 14.98 -17.46
C ASN A 230 -10.01 14.66 -18.92
N SER A 231 -10.10 13.39 -19.28
CA SER A 231 -10.42 12.92 -20.64
C SER A 231 -11.90 13.10 -21.01
N LEU A 232 -12.80 13.07 -20.03
CA LEU A 232 -14.25 13.28 -20.20
C LEU A 232 -14.67 14.76 -20.08
N ARG A 233 -13.83 15.63 -19.52
CA ARG A 233 -14.15 17.06 -19.38
C ARG A 233 -14.37 17.69 -20.76
N LYS A 234 -15.58 18.20 -21.02
CA LYS A 234 -15.94 18.92 -22.26
C LYS A 234 -15.01 20.12 -22.47
N LYS A 235 -14.70 20.43 -23.75
CA LYS A 235 -13.77 21.49 -24.20
C LYS A 235 -14.25 22.93 -23.92
N ASP A 236 -15.37 23.13 -23.23
CA ASP A 236 -16.13 24.40 -23.27
C ASP A 236 -15.64 25.49 -22.30
N THR A 237 -14.46 25.37 -21.69
CA THR A 237 -13.88 26.48 -20.93
C THR A 237 -12.42 26.69 -21.34
N VAL A 238 -12.05 27.96 -21.54
CA VAL A 238 -10.73 28.52 -21.93
C VAL A 238 -9.59 28.17 -20.94
N TYR A 239 -9.81 27.20 -20.04
CA TYR A 239 -8.84 26.72 -19.07
C TYR A 239 -7.80 25.80 -19.71
N ILE A 240 -6.53 26.15 -19.47
CA ILE A 240 -5.33 25.44 -19.90
C ILE A 240 -5.54 23.92 -19.73
N LYS A 241 -5.59 23.22 -20.86
CA LYS A 241 -5.50 21.76 -20.90
C LYS A 241 -4.14 21.40 -20.31
N GLU A 242 -4.09 20.98 -19.05
CA GLU A 242 -2.87 20.34 -18.55
C GLU A 242 -2.56 19.20 -19.52
N LYS A 243 -1.39 19.27 -20.14
CA LYS A 243 -0.98 18.25 -21.10
C LYS A 243 -0.94 16.92 -20.33
N PRO A 244 -1.52 15.83 -20.87
CA PRO A 244 -1.54 14.53 -20.19
C PRO A 244 -0.12 14.07 -19.77
N LEU A 245 0.90 14.53 -20.49
CA LEU A 245 2.31 14.34 -20.15
C LEU A 245 2.71 14.86 -18.77
N LYS A 246 2.22 16.05 -18.35
CA LYS A 246 2.54 16.62 -17.03
C LYS A 246 2.01 15.74 -15.91
N LEU A 247 0.77 15.26 -16.03
CA LEU A 247 0.16 14.37 -15.06
C LEU A 247 0.97 13.06 -14.92
N ILE A 248 1.42 12.49 -16.04
CA ILE A 248 2.27 11.29 -16.05
C ILE A 248 3.61 11.57 -15.35
N ILE A 249 4.25 12.71 -15.63
CA ILE A 249 5.51 13.10 -14.98
C ILE A 249 5.33 13.25 -13.47
N TYR A 250 4.28 13.95 -13.02
CA TYR A 250 4.00 14.08 -11.58
C TYR A 250 3.71 12.73 -10.94
N PHE A 251 3.00 11.85 -11.63
CA PHE A 251 2.71 10.50 -11.13
C PHE A 251 3.98 9.65 -10.97
N ILE A 252 4.86 9.64 -11.98
CA ILE A 252 6.15 8.94 -11.91
C ILE A 252 7.01 9.54 -10.78
N LEU A 253 7.03 10.86 -10.64
CA LEU A 253 7.76 11.53 -9.57
C LEU A 253 7.22 11.14 -8.17
N ILE A 254 5.89 11.05 -8.01
CA ILE A 254 5.27 10.60 -6.76
C ILE A 254 5.68 9.17 -6.42
N ILE A 255 5.64 8.24 -7.39
CA ILE A 255 6.09 6.85 -7.19
C ILE A 255 7.56 6.81 -6.80
N PHE A 256 8.41 7.58 -7.49
CA PHE A 256 9.84 7.64 -7.20
C PHE A 256 10.12 8.16 -5.77
N ILE A 257 9.51 9.29 -5.39
CA ILE A 257 9.65 9.88 -4.05
C ILE A 257 9.16 8.90 -2.98
N MET A 258 8.02 8.25 -3.21
CA MET A 258 7.46 7.24 -2.33
C MET A 258 8.44 6.08 -2.12
N MET A 259 8.93 5.47 -3.20
CA MET A 259 9.92 4.38 -3.12
C MET A 259 11.20 4.81 -2.42
N PHE A 260 11.70 6.01 -2.73
CA PHE A 260 12.87 6.56 -2.08
C PHE A 260 12.68 6.73 -0.58
N SER A 261 11.52 7.25 -0.16
CA SER A 261 11.18 7.41 1.25
C SER A 261 11.05 6.08 2.01
N LEU A 262 10.64 5.01 1.33
CA LEU A 262 10.53 3.67 1.90
C LEU A 262 11.88 2.94 1.96
N GLY A 263 12.95 3.55 1.44
CA GLY A 263 14.30 2.99 1.45
C GLY A 263 14.46 1.77 0.54
N THR A 264 13.68 1.70 -0.55
CA THR A 264 13.75 0.59 -1.51
C THR A 264 15.04 0.57 -2.32
N PHE A 265 15.72 1.71 -2.44
CA PHE A 265 16.99 1.82 -3.14
C PHE A 265 18.16 1.50 -2.21
N SER A 266 19.36 1.29 -2.77
CA SER A 266 20.58 1.07 -1.97
C SER A 266 20.95 2.25 -1.06
N ILE A 267 20.37 3.43 -1.33
CA ILE A 267 20.48 4.65 -0.53
C ILE A 267 19.09 4.98 0.00
N LYS A 268 18.99 5.21 1.31
CA LYS A 268 17.73 5.58 1.96
C LYS A 268 17.87 6.87 2.77
N PRO A 269 16.81 7.68 2.88
CA PRO A 269 16.78 8.83 3.77
C PRO A 269 16.43 8.41 5.21
N THR A 270 17.22 8.88 6.18
CA THR A 270 16.94 8.75 7.62
C THR A 270 16.85 10.14 8.24
N VAL A 271 15.72 10.46 8.88
CA VAL A 271 15.51 11.74 9.58
C VAL A 271 16.20 11.70 10.94
N ILE A 272 16.98 12.73 11.24
CA ILE A 272 17.73 12.83 12.50
C ILE A 272 16.86 13.47 13.57
N LEU A 273 16.52 12.69 14.59
CA LEU A 273 15.57 13.09 15.64
C LEU A 273 16.24 13.69 16.88
N THR A 274 17.54 13.43 17.09
CA THR A 274 18.28 13.86 18.28
C THR A 274 19.41 14.85 17.93
N SER A 275 20.04 15.41 18.96
CA SER A 275 21.22 16.29 18.82
C SER A 275 22.54 15.59 19.19
N SER A 276 22.58 14.25 19.22
CA SER A 276 23.77 13.48 19.62
C SER A 276 24.93 13.60 18.63
N MET A 277 24.66 13.95 17.37
CA MET A 277 25.67 14.07 16.32
C MET A 277 26.14 15.51 16.05
N LYS A 278 25.83 16.47 16.92
CA LYS A 278 26.34 17.84 16.77
C LYS A 278 27.87 17.89 16.97
N PRO A 279 28.61 18.74 16.20
CA PRO A 279 28.14 19.66 15.16
C PRO A 279 27.99 19.02 13.77
N SER A 280 28.41 17.77 13.58
CA SER A 280 28.47 17.11 12.27
C SER A 280 27.10 16.94 11.61
N ILE A 281 26.07 16.55 12.37
CA ILE A 281 24.70 16.33 11.88
C ILE A 281 23.72 16.91 12.91
N ASN A 282 22.74 17.70 12.46
CA ASN A 282 21.79 18.36 13.34
C ASN A 282 20.43 17.64 13.38
N LYS A 283 19.72 17.79 14.50
CA LYS A 283 18.28 17.45 14.60
C LYS A 283 17.51 18.16 13.46
N GLY A 284 16.70 17.40 12.73
CA GLY A 284 15.94 17.89 11.57
C GLY A 284 16.68 17.83 10.23
N ASP A 285 17.95 17.40 10.20
CA ASP A 285 18.63 17.02 8.96
C ASP A 285 18.10 15.65 8.46
N VAL A 286 18.18 15.40 7.15
CA VAL A 286 18.05 14.04 6.57
C VAL A 286 19.44 13.52 6.25
N ALA A 287 19.82 12.40 6.85
CA ALA A 287 21.02 11.65 6.49
C ALA A 287 20.69 10.67 5.36
N LEU A 288 21.51 10.64 4.32
CA LEU A 288 21.47 9.60 3.30
C LEU A 288 22.35 8.44 3.74
N ILE A 289 21.74 7.28 3.97
CA ILE A 289 22.39 6.07 4.44
C ILE A 289 22.47 5.08 3.27
N LYS A 290 23.66 4.58 2.97
CA LYS A 290 23.90 3.57 1.94
C LYS A 290 24.18 2.22 2.58
N LYS A 291 23.62 1.13 2.03
CA LYS A 291 24.01 -0.23 2.43
C LYS A 291 25.53 -0.41 2.29
N CYS A 292 26.18 -0.88 3.36
CA CYS A 292 27.62 -1.13 3.40
C CYS A 292 27.90 -2.42 4.17
N SER A 293 29.07 -3.00 3.95
CA SER A 293 29.52 -4.21 4.63
C SER A 293 30.37 -3.84 5.84
N ILE A 294 30.23 -4.59 6.93
CA ILE A 294 30.92 -4.29 8.20
C ILE A 294 32.45 -4.33 8.05
N GLU A 295 32.93 -5.12 7.10
CA GLU A 295 34.34 -5.29 6.76
C GLU A 295 34.96 -4.03 6.13
N ASN A 296 34.14 -3.10 5.60
CA ASN A 296 34.60 -1.87 4.96
C ASN A 296 34.53 -0.64 5.88
N ILE A 297 34.18 -0.84 7.15
CA ILE A 297 33.98 0.26 8.11
C ILE A 297 35.29 0.53 8.86
N SER A 298 35.66 1.81 8.94
CA SER A 298 36.86 2.29 9.63
C SER A 298 36.53 3.24 10.78
N PRO A 299 37.42 3.40 11.78
CA PRO A 299 37.29 4.47 12.77
C PRO A 299 37.15 5.83 12.08
N GLY A 300 36.18 6.62 12.51
CA GLY A 300 35.82 7.91 11.91
C GLY A 300 34.56 7.86 11.04
N ASP A 301 34.16 6.69 10.54
CA ASP A 301 32.94 6.55 9.75
C ASP A 301 31.68 6.77 10.59
N ILE A 302 30.63 7.31 9.97
CA ILE A 302 29.30 7.45 10.60
C ILE A 302 28.41 6.36 10.03
N ILE A 303 27.72 5.62 10.90
CA ILE A 303 26.83 4.53 10.50
C ILE A 303 25.47 4.65 11.18
N GLU A 304 24.47 4.04 10.54
CA GLU A 304 23.16 3.79 11.13
C GLU A 304 23.10 2.32 11.57
N TYR A 305 22.59 2.08 12.76
CA TYR A 305 22.42 0.75 13.34
C TYR A 305 21.12 0.66 14.15
N GLU A 306 20.68 -0.56 14.42
CA GLU A 306 19.51 -0.84 15.27
C GLU A 306 19.93 -1.19 16.70
N SER A 307 19.30 -0.56 17.69
CA SER A 307 19.47 -0.85 19.12
C SER A 307 18.15 -0.60 19.85
N ASP A 308 17.69 -1.56 20.66
CA ASP A 308 16.46 -1.46 21.46
C ASP A 308 15.24 -0.95 20.66
N ASN A 309 15.07 -1.42 19.42
CA ASN A 309 14.04 -1.02 18.44
C ASN A 309 14.17 0.42 17.90
N PHE A 310 15.25 1.12 18.20
CA PHE A 310 15.57 2.45 17.65
C PHE A 310 16.65 2.35 16.57
N LYS A 311 16.52 3.22 15.57
CA LYS A 311 17.58 3.45 14.57
C LYS A 311 18.44 4.61 15.05
N ILE A 312 19.71 4.33 15.28
CA ILE A 312 20.67 5.28 15.84
C ILE A 312 21.74 5.57 14.79
N VAL A 313 22.13 6.83 14.64
CA VAL A 313 23.20 7.27 13.72
C VAL A 313 24.34 7.84 14.53
N HIS A 314 25.45 7.12 14.66
CA HIS A 314 26.62 7.53 15.44
C HIS A 314 27.94 7.25 14.72
N ARG A 315 29.05 7.78 15.26
CA ARG A 315 30.39 7.63 14.69
C ARG A 315 31.10 6.42 15.29
N VAL A 316 31.75 5.64 14.44
CA VAL A 316 32.64 4.56 14.83
C VAL A 316 33.91 5.15 15.42
N ILE A 317 34.20 4.82 16.67
CA ILE A 317 35.43 5.25 17.34
C ILE A 317 36.47 4.13 17.38
N LYS A 318 36.03 2.87 17.30
CA LYS A 318 36.93 1.71 17.33
C LYS A 318 36.31 0.52 16.59
N VAL A 319 37.17 -0.24 15.92
CA VAL A 319 36.85 -1.54 15.32
C VAL A 319 37.55 -2.62 16.14
N LEU A 320 36.78 -3.55 16.68
CA LEU A 320 37.28 -4.72 17.42
C LEU A 320 37.16 -5.96 16.52
N THR A 321 38.24 -6.73 16.43
CA THR A 321 38.26 -7.95 15.61
C THR A 321 38.68 -9.14 16.47
N ASN A 322 37.79 -10.11 16.65
CA ASN A 322 38.05 -11.34 17.43
C ASN A 322 37.59 -12.56 16.65
N TYR A 323 38.50 -13.50 16.35
CA TYR A 323 38.21 -14.82 15.77
C TYR A 323 37.14 -14.82 14.66
N LYS A 324 37.23 -13.88 13.70
CA LYS A 324 36.30 -13.62 12.57
C LYS A 324 34.99 -12.88 12.89
N ARG A 325 34.83 -12.30 14.07
CA ARG A 325 33.75 -11.36 14.38
C ARG A 325 34.29 -9.93 14.42
N ILE A 326 33.60 -9.04 13.71
CA ILE A 326 33.85 -7.60 13.74
C ILE A 326 32.77 -6.98 14.63
N GLU A 327 33.22 -6.23 15.62
CA GLU A 327 32.37 -5.45 16.52
C GLU A 327 32.81 -3.98 16.41
N LEU A 328 31.83 -3.09 16.30
CA LEU A 328 32.06 -1.66 16.22
C LEU A 328 31.70 -1.01 17.54
N VAL A 329 32.59 -0.17 18.04
CA VAL A 329 32.32 0.72 19.18
C VAL A 329 31.94 2.07 18.60
N LEU A 330 30.78 2.60 19.01
CA LEU A 330 30.24 3.85 18.52
C LEU A 330 30.10 4.89 19.61
N LYS A 331 30.01 6.14 19.16
CA LYS A 331 29.75 7.30 20.00
C LYS A 331 29.10 8.40 19.17
N GLY A 332 28.06 9.03 19.72
CA GLY A 332 27.55 10.30 19.17
C GLY A 332 28.59 11.41 19.32
N ASP A 333 28.79 12.23 18.29
CA ASP A 333 29.79 13.32 18.29
C ASP A 333 29.66 14.30 19.48
N ASN A 334 28.45 14.46 19.99
CA ASN A 334 28.10 15.32 21.14
C ASN A 334 27.86 14.53 22.43
N ASN A 335 28.04 13.21 22.43
CA ASN A 335 27.88 12.38 23.62
C ASN A 335 29.17 12.40 24.45
N SER A 336 29.05 12.26 25.78
CA SER A 336 30.22 12.20 26.67
C SER A 336 30.84 10.81 26.71
N LYS A 337 30.02 9.76 26.63
CA LYS A 337 30.42 8.35 26.70
C LYS A 337 30.17 7.62 25.37
N GLU A 338 30.79 6.46 25.24
CA GLU A 338 30.54 5.48 24.18
C GLU A 338 29.15 4.86 24.37
N ASP A 339 28.57 4.38 23.26
CA ASP A 339 27.29 3.69 23.27
C ASP A 339 27.44 2.34 24.00
N LYS A 340 26.39 1.90 24.70
CA LYS A 340 26.47 0.72 25.59
C LYS A 340 26.72 -0.58 24.84
N ASN A 341 26.12 -0.72 23.67
CA ASN A 341 26.11 -1.94 22.88
C ASN A 341 27.08 -1.80 21.71
N HIS A 342 27.94 -2.80 21.50
CA HIS A 342 28.72 -2.89 20.28
C HIS A 342 27.82 -3.27 19.10
N VAL A 343 28.10 -2.70 17.93
CA VAL A 343 27.36 -3.03 16.71
C VAL A 343 28.06 -4.16 15.99
N THR A 344 27.30 -5.22 15.75
CA THR A 344 27.68 -6.36 14.93
C THR A 344 27.10 -6.21 13.52
N LYS A 345 27.44 -7.15 12.64
CA LYS A 345 26.90 -7.22 11.28
C LYS A 345 25.37 -7.25 11.25
N ASP A 346 24.74 -7.88 12.22
CA ASP A 346 23.30 -8.07 12.28
C ASP A 346 22.56 -6.77 12.64
N ASN A 347 23.21 -5.90 13.40
CA ASN A 347 22.65 -4.61 13.82
C ASN A 347 22.99 -3.47 12.85
N LEU A 348 23.94 -3.69 11.92
CA LEU A 348 24.37 -2.68 10.95
C LEU A 348 23.30 -2.47 9.87
N ILE A 349 22.80 -1.24 9.77
CA ILE A 349 21.81 -0.87 8.75
C ILE A 349 22.51 -0.28 7.51
N GLY A 350 23.50 0.60 7.71
CA GLY A 350 24.27 1.17 6.62
C GLY A 350 25.18 2.33 7.03
N CYS A 351 25.89 2.87 6.05
CA CYS A 351 26.89 3.91 6.23
C CYS A 351 26.37 5.26 5.74
N TYR A 352 26.67 6.31 6.50
CA TYR A 352 26.37 7.69 6.14
C TYR A 352 27.12 8.11 4.87
N LEU A 353 26.42 8.72 3.93
CA LEU A 353 27.01 9.36 2.75
C LEU A 353 27.09 10.87 2.90
N LEU A 354 25.93 11.50 3.12
CA LEU A 354 25.80 12.95 3.20
C LEU A 354 24.52 13.33 3.92
N LYS A 355 24.38 14.61 4.27
CA LYS A 355 23.19 15.16 4.88
C LYS A 355 22.56 16.25 4.02
N ILE A 356 21.23 16.33 4.07
CA ILE A 356 20.45 17.44 3.51
C ILE A 356 19.87 18.21 4.69
N LYS A 357 20.34 19.45 4.85
CA LYS A 357 19.92 20.30 5.96
C LYS A 357 18.44 20.64 5.88
N TYR A 358 17.77 20.68 7.03
CA TYR A 358 16.38 21.12 7.20
C TYR A 358 15.29 20.27 6.50
N LEU A 359 15.65 19.25 5.71
CA LEU A 359 14.67 18.46 4.97
C LEU A 359 13.83 17.56 5.87
N GLY A 360 14.31 17.26 7.09
CA GLY A 360 13.66 16.35 8.02
C GLY A 360 12.60 17.00 8.90
N TYR A 361 12.48 18.33 8.90
CA TYR A 361 11.56 19.06 9.77
C TYR A 361 10.08 18.67 9.61
N PRO A 362 9.53 18.44 8.40
CA PRO A 362 8.15 17.98 8.27
C PRO A 362 7.90 16.65 9.00
N SER A 363 8.80 15.68 8.84
CA SER A 363 8.73 14.40 9.53
C SER A 363 8.94 14.55 11.05
N LEU A 364 9.83 15.46 11.45
CA LEU A 364 10.10 15.77 12.85
C LEU A 364 8.88 16.40 13.54
N LEU A 365 8.19 17.33 12.88
CA LEU A 365 6.95 17.93 13.39
C LEU A 365 5.86 16.88 13.59
N ILE A 366 5.71 15.95 12.64
CA ILE A 366 4.77 14.83 12.76
C ILE A 366 5.19 13.93 13.94
N TYR A 367 6.47 13.60 14.06
CA TYR A 367 6.99 12.80 15.16
C TYR A 367 6.66 13.46 16.52
N ASP A 368 7.00 14.74 16.69
CA ASP A 368 6.76 15.49 17.93
C ASP A 368 5.25 15.62 18.26
N LEU A 369 4.36 15.59 17.25
CA LEU A 369 2.90 15.59 17.45
C LEU A 369 2.36 14.26 17.98
N PHE A 370 2.90 13.14 17.51
CA PHE A 370 2.40 11.80 17.87
C PHE A 370 3.13 11.18 19.06
N ASN A 371 4.41 11.52 19.26
CA ASN A 371 5.25 10.98 20.31
C ASN A 371 5.57 12.08 21.33
N LYS A 372 4.84 12.09 22.45
CA LYS A 372 5.10 12.97 23.59
C LYS A 372 6.24 12.47 24.50
N GLU A 373 6.76 11.28 24.25
CA GLU A 373 7.88 10.73 24.99
C GLU A 373 9.20 11.18 24.35
N GLU A 374 10.09 11.75 25.18
CA GLU A 374 11.45 12.05 24.75
C GLU A 374 12.11 10.74 24.33
N ILE A 375 12.67 10.70 23.12
CA ILE A 375 13.57 9.61 22.72
C ILE A 375 14.60 9.51 23.84
N PRO A 376 14.81 8.33 24.45
CA PRO A 376 15.90 8.18 25.40
C PRO A 376 17.16 8.53 24.64
N VAL A 377 17.68 9.73 24.89
CA VAL A 377 19.01 10.08 24.43
C VAL A 377 19.86 9.09 25.19
N GLU A 378 20.55 8.19 24.49
CA GLU A 378 21.54 7.31 25.11
C GLU A 378 22.69 8.19 25.64
N THR A 379 22.43 8.93 26.72
CA THR A 379 23.42 9.67 27.49
C THR A 379 24.02 8.71 28.49
N GLY A 380 24.52 7.55 28.03
CA GLY A 380 25.23 6.52 28.82
C GLY A 380 25.05 6.59 30.35
N ARG A 381 23.81 6.52 30.84
CA ARG A 381 23.50 6.42 32.27
C ARG A 381 23.51 4.96 32.66
#